data_AF-A0A0P9DUF8-F1
#
_entry.id   AF-A0A0P9DUF8-F1
#
_cell.length_a   1.000
_cell.length_b   1.000
_cell.length_c   1.000
_cell.angle_alpha   90.00
_cell.angle_beta   90.00
_cell.angle_gamma   90.00
#
_symmetry.space_group_name_H-M   'P 1'
#
loop_
_entity.id
_entity.type
_entity.pdbx_description
1 polymer ?
#
loop_
_entity_poly.entity_id
_entity_poly.type
_entity_poly.pdbx_seq_one_letter_code
_entity_poly.pdbx_strand_id
1 'polypeptide(L)'
;MASVSADDVRDVINVTSAEVPDVKVLKMIKRAEVTLELETNREIDSGNCTDAEKEFVTVLAAVYAICYLTGGSAVGLSFSVGDQNVSVLSKAPPLDVLQTELERMLKKLRGQALKRV
;
A
#
# COMPACT_ATOMS: atom_id res chain seq x y z
N MET A 1 15.95 -10.18 5.49
CA MET A 1 14.79 -10.01 4.60
C MET A 1 13.74 -9.24 5.37
N ALA A 2 12.96 -8.42 4.69
CA ALA A 2 12.02 -7.49 5.30
C ALA A 2 10.62 -8.11 5.36
N SER A 3 9.80 -7.66 6.30
CA SER A 3 8.40 -8.05 6.43
C SER A 3 7.51 -6.83 6.65
N VAL A 4 6.30 -6.88 6.12
CA VAL A 4 5.29 -5.85 6.30
C VAL A 4 4.48 -6.17 7.55
N SER A 5 4.46 -5.25 8.52
CA SER A 5 3.63 -5.35 9.72
C SER A 5 2.42 -4.42 9.63
N ALA A 6 1.41 -4.70 10.46
CA ALA A 6 0.25 -3.80 10.57
C ALA A 6 0.64 -2.41 11.09
N ASP A 7 1.68 -2.33 11.92
CA ASP A 7 2.16 -1.07 12.49
C ASP A 7 2.93 -0.25 11.45
N ASP A 8 3.73 -0.88 10.57
CA ASP A 8 4.38 -0.18 9.44
C ASP A 8 3.35 0.60 8.61
N VAL A 9 2.18 0.00 8.34
CA VAL A 9 1.11 0.63 7.55
C VAL A 9 0.44 1.78 8.30
N ARG A 10 0.25 1.63 9.62
CA ARG A 10 -0.38 2.67 10.46
C ARG A 10 0.51 3.87 10.65
N ASP A 11 1.81 3.64 10.81
CA ASP A 11 2.81 4.68 10.99
C ASP A 11 2.85 5.62 9.78
N VAL A 12 2.73 5.07 8.56
CA VAL A 12 2.68 5.85 7.31
C VAL A 12 1.53 6.86 7.29
N ILE A 13 0.39 6.51 7.86
CA ILE A 13 -0.81 7.37 7.88
C ILE A 13 -1.05 8.03 9.24
N ASN A 14 -0.13 7.84 10.19
CA ASN A 14 -0.18 8.35 11.54
C ASN A 14 -1.53 8.08 12.24
N VAL A 15 -1.99 6.82 12.16
CA VAL A 15 -3.22 6.34 12.83
C VAL A 15 -2.89 5.29 13.88
N THR A 16 -3.86 4.97 14.72
CA THR A 16 -3.72 3.91 15.74
C THR A 16 -4.55 2.67 15.40
N SER A 17 -4.29 1.57 16.11
CA SER A 17 -5.08 0.34 15.99
C SER A 17 -6.56 0.51 16.37
N ALA A 18 -6.91 1.58 17.09
CA ALA A 18 -8.29 1.95 17.40
C ALA A 18 -9.05 2.47 16.17
N GLU A 19 -8.37 3.14 15.24
CA GLU A 19 -8.97 3.68 14.01
C GLU A 19 -9.03 2.62 12.91
N VAL A 20 -7.94 1.85 12.76
CA VAL A 20 -7.86 0.75 11.79
C VAL A 20 -7.43 -0.54 12.49
N PRO A 21 -8.35 -1.47 12.77
CA PRO A 21 -8.03 -2.74 13.43
C PRO A 21 -7.08 -3.63 12.62
N ASP A 22 -6.26 -4.45 13.29
CA ASP A 22 -5.25 -5.32 12.66
C ASP A 22 -5.84 -6.19 11.56
N VAL A 23 -7.03 -6.75 11.80
CA VAL A 23 -7.74 -7.61 10.83
C VAL A 23 -8.03 -6.87 9.51
N LYS A 24 -8.24 -5.56 9.56
CA LYS A 24 -8.45 -4.74 8.35
C LYS A 24 -7.12 -4.47 7.67
N VAL A 25 -6.09 -4.07 8.43
CA VAL A 25 -4.75 -3.81 7.89
C VAL A 25 -4.16 -5.05 7.22
N LEU A 26 -4.24 -6.22 7.86
CA LEU A 26 -3.76 -7.49 7.30
C LEU A 26 -4.46 -7.84 5.98
N LYS A 27 -5.76 -7.56 5.86
CA LYS A 27 -6.49 -7.73 4.58
C LYS A 27 -6.02 -6.75 3.51
N MET A 28 -5.67 -5.53 3.89
CA MET A 28 -5.12 -4.51 2.98
C MET A 28 -3.72 -4.89 2.51
N ILE A 29 -2.85 -5.36 3.42
CA ILE A 29 -1.52 -5.90 3.10
C ILE A 29 -1.65 -7.06 2.11
N LYS A 30 -2.51 -8.04 2.39
CA LYS A 30 -2.68 -9.18 1.46
C LYS A 30 -3.22 -8.76 0.09
N ARG A 31 -4.11 -7.77 0.03
CA ARG A 31 -4.57 -7.20 -1.26
C ARG A 31 -3.45 -6.47 -2.01
N ALA A 32 -2.63 -5.72 -1.29
CA ALA A 32 -1.50 -5.00 -1.86
C ALA A 32 -0.44 -5.97 -2.41
N GLU A 33 -0.15 -7.04 -1.66
CA GLU A 33 0.69 -8.16 -2.09
C GLU A 33 0.17 -8.76 -3.40
N VAL A 34 -1.08 -9.23 -3.44
CA VAL A 34 -1.69 -9.81 -4.65
C VAL A 34 -1.67 -8.82 -5.83
N THR A 35 -1.85 -7.52 -5.57
CA THR A 35 -1.75 -6.49 -6.62
C THR A 35 -0.33 -6.45 -7.18
N LEU A 36 0.69 -6.44 -6.32
CA LEU A 36 2.08 -6.44 -6.76
C LEU A 36 2.45 -7.72 -7.52
N GLU A 37 1.94 -8.87 -7.08
CA GLU A 37 2.11 -10.15 -7.77
C GLU A 37 1.54 -10.11 -9.20
N LEU A 38 0.32 -9.59 -9.36
CA LEU A 38 -0.34 -9.46 -10.66
C LEU A 38 0.43 -8.50 -11.59
N GLU A 39 0.94 -7.39 -11.05
CA GLU A 39 1.66 -6.39 -11.84
C GLU A 39 3.07 -6.84 -12.23
N THR A 40 3.74 -7.64 -11.39
CA THR A 40 5.10 -8.15 -11.63
C THR A 40 5.15 -9.56 -12.20
N ASN A 41 4.00 -10.26 -12.24
CA ASN A 41 3.82 -11.65 -12.63
C ASN A 41 4.74 -12.61 -11.86
N ARG A 42 4.89 -12.38 -10.55
CA ARG A 42 5.76 -13.13 -9.63
C ARG A 42 5.06 -13.33 -8.30
N GLU A 43 5.38 -14.41 -7.61
CA GLU A 43 4.94 -14.64 -6.23
C GLU A 43 5.70 -13.70 -5.28
N ILE A 44 4.96 -12.99 -4.43
CA ILE A 44 5.47 -12.02 -3.45
C ILE A 44 4.99 -12.49 -2.08
N ASP A 45 5.91 -12.69 -1.15
CA ASP A 45 5.57 -12.97 0.24
C ASP A 45 5.80 -11.70 1.08
N SER A 46 4.73 -11.05 1.54
CA SER A 46 4.86 -9.88 2.43
C SER A 46 5.51 -10.20 3.79
N GLY A 47 5.58 -11.47 4.18
CA GLY A 47 6.32 -11.94 5.35
C GLY A 47 7.82 -12.11 5.09
N ASN A 48 8.25 -12.15 3.83
CA ASN A 48 9.63 -12.40 3.44
C ASN A 48 9.97 -11.77 2.09
N CYS A 49 10.05 -10.44 2.06
CA CYS A 49 10.25 -9.66 0.84
C CYS A 49 11.53 -8.82 0.86
N THR A 50 11.88 -8.26 -0.30
CA THR A 50 12.93 -7.23 -0.41
C THR A 50 12.45 -5.90 0.14
N ASP A 51 13.37 -4.99 0.49
CA ASP A 51 12.99 -3.67 1.00
C ASP A 51 12.09 -2.89 0.03
N ALA A 52 12.30 -3.06 -1.29
CA ALA A 52 11.50 -2.41 -2.31
C ALA A 52 10.07 -2.97 -2.40
N GLU A 53 9.91 -4.29 -2.23
CA GLU A 53 8.61 -4.95 -2.17
C GLU A 53 7.88 -4.61 -0.87
N LYS A 54 8.60 -4.59 0.27
CA LYS A 54 8.08 -4.12 1.56
C LYS A 54 7.51 -2.71 1.42
N GLU A 55 8.32 -1.77 0.91
CA GLU A 55 7.91 -0.37 0.78
C GLU A 55 6.66 -0.23 -0.10
N PHE A 56 6.61 -0.93 -1.24
CA PHE A 56 5.46 -0.89 -2.14
C PHE A 56 4.18 -1.41 -1.46
N VAL A 57 4.27 -2.57 -0.81
CA VAL A 57 3.11 -3.20 -0.14
C VAL A 57 2.63 -2.32 1.03
N THR A 58 3.55 -1.77 1.81
CA THR A 58 3.24 -0.85 2.92
C THR A 58 2.51 0.39 2.42
N VAL A 59 3.04 1.07 1.39
CA VAL A 59 2.44 2.30 0.84
C VAL A 59 1.07 2.01 0.21
N LEU A 60 0.93 0.92 -0.55
CA LEU A 60 -0.34 0.56 -1.15
C LEU A 60 -1.39 0.17 -0.10
N ALA A 61 -1.00 -0.57 0.95
CA ALA A 61 -1.88 -0.88 2.07
C ALA A 61 -2.30 0.38 2.84
N ALA A 62 -1.40 1.36 2.99
CA ALA A 62 -1.70 2.66 3.59
C ALA A 62 -2.73 3.44 2.77
N VAL A 63 -2.61 3.45 1.43
CA VAL A 63 -3.63 4.02 0.54
C VAL A 63 -4.98 3.35 0.75
N TYR A 64 -5.02 2.01 0.81
CA TYR A 64 -6.27 1.29 1.08
C TYR A 64 -6.87 1.64 2.45
N ALA A 65 -6.03 1.88 3.46
CA ALA A 65 -6.47 2.33 4.77
C ALA A 65 -7.05 3.76 4.72
N ILE A 66 -6.43 4.68 3.98
CA ILE A 66 -6.97 6.03 3.76
C ILE A 66 -8.32 5.96 3.05
N CYS A 67 -8.44 5.19 1.98
CA CYS A 67 -9.72 5.02 1.28
C CYS A 67 -10.80 4.44 2.20
N TYR A 68 -10.44 3.50 3.08
CA TYR A 68 -11.36 2.96 4.07
C TYR A 68 -11.82 4.01 5.09
N LEU A 69 -10.89 4.79 5.66
CA LEU A 69 -11.18 5.82 6.66
C LEU A 69 -12.04 6.96 6.10
N THR A 70 -11.91 7.23 4.81
CA THR A 70 -12.62 8.32 4.12
C THR A 70 -13.94 7.89 3.52
N GLY A 71 -14.31 6.61 3.63
CA GLY A 71 -15.48 6.06 2.94
C GLY A 71 -15.33 6.04 1.42
N GLY A 72 -14.10 6.14 0.92
CA GLY A 72 -13.75 5.99 -0.48
C GLY A 72 -13.74 4.52 -0.93
N SER A 73 -13.18 4.29 -2.12
CA SER A 73 -13.09 2.96 -2.72
C SER A 73 -11.70 2.76 -3.31
N ALA A 74 -11.15 1.55 -3.17
CA ALA A 74 -9.87 1.20 -3.78
C ALA A 74 -9.88 -0.24 -4.29
N VAL A 75 -9.43 -0.40 -5.54
CA VAL A 75 -9.30 -1.69 -6.25
C VAL A 75 -7.99 -1.67 -7.05
N GLY A 76 -7.02 -2.47 -6.62
CA GLY A 76 -5.69 -2.48 -7.23
C GLY A 76 -5.03 -1.11 -7.12
N LEU A 77 -4.47 -0.62 -8.22
CA LEU A 77 -3.86 0.71 -8.30
C LEU A 77 -4.86 1.85 -8.50
N SER A 78 -6.15 1.54 -8.69
CA SER A 78 -7.21 2.54 -8.83
C SER A 78 -7.87 2.80 -7.48
N PHE A 79 -7.81 4.04 -7.02
CA PHE A 79 -8.38 4.43 -5.74
C PHE A 79 -9.01 5.82 -5.78
N SER A 80 -10.06 5.98 -4.98
CA SER A 80 -10.81 7.21 -4.78
C SER A 80 -11.00 7.42 -3.29
N VAL A 81 -10.75 8.65 -2.84
CA VAL A 81 -11.04 9.07 -1.47
C VAL A 81 -12.47 9.62 -1.43
N GLY A 82 -13.20 9.28 -0.38
CA GLY A 82 -14.56 9.76 -0.18
C GLY A 82 -14.58 11.17 0.41
N ASP A 83 -14.80 11.26 1.72
CA ASP A 83 -14.82 12.53 2.43
C ASP A 83 -13.40 13.04 2.71
N GLN A 84 -13.08 14.24 2.23
CA GLN A 84 -11.79 14.87 2.46
C GLN A 84 -11.67 15.58 3.82
N ASN A 85 -12.76 15.68 4.60
CA ASN A 85 -12.75 16.31 5.93
C ASN A 85 -12.22 15.42 7.06
N VAL A 86 -11.80 14.19 6.77
CA VAL A 86 -11.21 13.33 7.80
C VAL A 86 -9.82 13.89 8.14
N SER A 87 -9.57 14.20 9.42
CA SER A 87 -8.31 14.77 9.93
C SER A 87 -7.04 14.01 9.52
N VAL A 88 -7.18 12.76 9.06
CA VAL A 88 -6.12 11.89 8.54
C VAL A 88 -5.63 12.36 7.16
N LEU A 89 -6.51 12.90 6.30
CA LEU A 89 -6.12 13.45 4.99
C LEU A 89 -5.33 14.74 5.08
N SER A 90 -5.57 15.54 6.12
CA SER A 90 -4.83 16.80 6.33
C SER A 90 -3.34 16.55 6.60
N LYS A 91 -2.98 15.32 6.98
CA LYS A 91 -1.61 14.86 7.27
C LYS A 91 -1.07 13.87 6.24
N ALA A 92 -1.95 13.27 5.43
CA ALA A 92 -1.54 12.32 4.40
C ALA A 92 -1.03 13.05 3.15
N PRO A 93 -0.06 12.48 2.42
CA PRO A 93 0.36 13.02 1.13
C PRO A 93 -0.82 13.05 0.14
N PRO A 94 -0.84 14.00 -0.82
CA PRO A 94 -1.81 14.01 -1.90
C PRO A 94 -1.83 12.68 -2.66
N LEU A 95 -3.03 12.23 -3.06
CA LEU A 95 -3.21 10.92 -3.71
C LEU A 95 -2.46 10.78 -5.03
N ASP A 96 -2.34 11.86 -5.79
CA ASP A 96 -1.58 11.96 -7.03
C ASP A 96 -0.08 11.72 -6.80
N VAL A 97 0.45 12.18 -5.66
CA VAL A 97 1.84 11.91 -5.25
C VAL A 97 2.02 10.43 -4.92
N LEU A 98 1.07 9.83 -4.18
CA LEU A 98 1.10 8.41 -3.85
C LEU A 98 0.96 7.52 -5.10
N GLN A 99 0.08 7.89 -6.04
CA GLN A 99 -0.06 7.23 -7.35
C GLN A 99 1.24 7.29 -8.13
N THR A 100 1.85 8.47 -8.23
CA THR A 100 3.10 8.67 -8.98
C THR A 100 4.24 7.85 -8.38
N GLU A 101 4.38 7.82 -7.06
CA GLU A 101 5.43 7.04 -6.40
C GLU A 101 5.16 5.53 -6.52
N LEU A 102 3.91 5.08 -6.41
CA LEU A 102 3.53 3.68 -6.68
C LEU A 102 3.88 3.27 -8.12
N GLU A 103 3.53 4.07 -9.13
CA GLU A 103 3.89 3.80 -10.52
C GLU A 103 5.41 3.76 -10.72
N ARG A 104 6.14 4.68 -10.07
CA ARG A 104 7.60 4.73 -10.12
C ARG A 104 8.24 3.50 -9.50
N MET A 105 7.77 3.08 -8.33
CA MET A 105 8.21 1.85 -7.65
C MET A 105 7.89 0.63 -8.51
N LEU A 106 6.67 0.56 -9.06
CA LEU A 106 6.23 -0.53 -9.92
C LEU A 106 7.11 -0.65 -11.17
N LYS A 107 7.43 0.47 -11.82
CA LYS A 107 8.31 0.49 -12.99
C LYS A 107 9.71 -0.02 -12.66
N LYS A 108 10.25 0.31 -11.48
CA LYS A 108 11.53 -0.24 -11.01
C LYS A 108 11.45 -1.74 -10.75
N LEU A 109 10.40 -2.21 -10.08
CA LEU A 109 10.19 -3.63 -9.76
C LEU A 109 10.01 -4.47 -11.03
N ARG A 110 9.21 -3.98 -11.99
CA ARG A 110 9.07 -4.57 -13.33
C ARG A 110 10.40 -4.60 -14.10
N GLY A 111 11.14 -3.50 -14.08
CA GLY A 111 12.46 -3.42 -14.72
C GLY A 111 13.49 -4.37 -14.11
N GLN A 112 13.44 -4.60 -12.80
CA GLN A 112 14.27 -5.61 -12.11
C GLN A 112 13.83 -7.04 -12.45
N ALA A 113 12.52 -7.30 -12.58
CA ALA A 113 12.01 -8.60 -12.99
C ALA A 113 12.48 -8.96 -14.42
N LEU A 114 12.42 -8.01 -15.35
CA LEU A 114 12.87 -8.20 -16.75
C LEU A 114 14.38 -8.39 -16.89
N LYS A 115 15.19 -7.81 -16.01
CA LYS A 115 16.66 -7.96 -16.02
C LYS A 115 17.16 -9.31 -15.51
N ARG A 116 16.28 -10.15 -14.96
CA ARG A 116 16.63 -11.49 -14.44
C ARG A 116 16.33 -12.63 -15.43
N VAL A 117 15.97 -12.31 -16.68
CA VAL A 117 15.75 -13.29 -17.76
C VAL A 117 16.95 -13.31 -18.70
#